data_AF-A0AAP5QIQ2-F1
#
_entry.id   AF-A0AAP5QIQ2-F1
#
_cell.length_a   1.000
_cell.length_b   1.000
_cell.length_c   1.000
_cell.angle_alpha   90.00
_cell.angle_beta   90.00
_cell.angle_gamma   90.00
#
_symmetry.space_group_name_H-M   'P 1'
#
loop_
_entity.id
_entity.type
_entity.pdbx_description
1 polymer ?
#
loop_
_entity_poly.entity_id
_entity_poly.type
_entity_poly.pdbx_seq_one_letter_code
_entity_poly.pdbx_strand_id
1 'polypeptide(L)'
;MADIYLLAGVTLPEGVAHESLPGIVTRFMADCWHGMSRTQMMARAKRQGLRLSFRATAPCPSGETAVFEMRFHDGAVGCLMLARLRRVGGRRGKRGQTRRTDVSRPPPRDPRQTSLF
;
A
#
# COMPACT_ATOMS: atom_id res chain seq x y z
N MET A 1 -11.93 -12.12 4.12
CA MET A 1 -12.22 -11.03 3.16
C MET A 1 -11.11 -11.07 2.11
N ALA A 2 -11.43 -11.39 0.86
CA ALA A 2 -10.42 -11.48 -0.19
C ALA A 2 -9.92 -10.06 -0.53
N ASP A 3 -8.60 -9.90 -0.61
CA ASP A 3 -8.00 -8.62 -0.95
C ASP A 3 -8.10 -8.39 -2.46
N ILE A 4 -8.98 -7.49 -2.87
CA ILE A 4 -9.24 -7.19 -4.29
C ILE A 4 -8.44 -5.99 -4.78
N TYR A 5 -7.60 -5.38 -3.94
CA TYR A 5 -6.80 -4.20 -4.27
C TYR A 5 -5.32 -4.49 -4.10
N LEU A 6 -4.54 -4.19 -5.14
CA LEU A 6 -3.09 -4.30 -5.12
C LEU A 6 -2.47 -2.92 -5.30
N LEU A 7 -1.42 -2.64 -4.54
CA LEU A 7 -0.68 -1.39 -4.58
C LEU A 7 0.03 -1.23 -5.93
N ALA A 8 -0.30 -0.17 -6.66
CA ALA A 8 0.38 0.24 -7.88
C ALA A 8 1.41 1.36 -7.61
N GLY A 9 1.22 2.14 -6.54
CA GLY A 9 2.18 3.16 -6.11
C GLY A 9 1.68 3.98 -4.93
N VAL A 10 2.59 4.68 -4.28
CA VAL A 10 2.28 5.65 -3.21
C VAL A 10 2.85 7.00 -3.62
N THR A 11 2.06 8.05 -3.45
CA THR A 11 2.44 9.42 -3.77
C THR A 11 2.07 10.34 -2.60
N LEU A 12 2.89 11.36 -2.40
CA LEU A 12 2.58 12.44 -1.46
C LEU A 12 1.52 13.37 -2.06
N PRO A 13 0.65 13.98 -1.25
CA PRO A 13 -0.22 15.04 -1.71
C PRO A 13 0.63 16.27 -2.05
N GLU A 14 0.10 17.09 -2.95
CA GLU A 14 0.78 18.29 -3.43
C GLU A 14 1.07 19.25 -2.26
N GLY A 15 2.30 19.77 -2.20
CA GLY A 15 2.75 20.66 -1.13
C GLY A 15 3.30 19.97 0.13
N VAL A 16 3.31 18.63 0.21
CA VAL A 16 3.97 17.90 1.31
C VAL A 16 5.35 17.44 0.87
N ALA A 17 6.38 18.01 1.51
CA ALA A 17 7.76 17.61 1.29
C ALA A 17 8.07 16.28 2.00
N HIS A 18 9.00 15.48 1.44
CA HIS A 18 9.31 14.15 1.97
C HIS A 18 10.02 14.22 3.31
N GLU A 19 10.85 15.25 3.51
CA GLU A 19 11.55 15.56 4.75
C GLU A 19 10.63 15.98 5.90
N SER A 20 9.42 16.45 5.58
CA SER A 20 8.41 16.84 6.58
C SER A 20 7.62 15.64 7.13
N LEU A 21 7.87 14.44 6.60
CA LEU A 21 7.17 13.24 7.03
C LEU A 21 7.73 12.72 8.35
N PRO A 22 6.85 12.26 9.27
CA PRO A 22 7.31 11.52 10.44
C PRO A 22 8.14 10.31 10.00
N GLY A 23 9.30 10.08 10.64
CA GLY A 23 10.21 8.99 10.25
C GLY A 23 9.56 7.60 10.27
N ILE A 24 8.52 7.41 11.08
CA ILE A 24 7.71 6.18 11.11
C ILE A 24 6.91 5.98 9.82
N VAL A 25 6.40 7.05 9.20
CA VAL A 25 5.71 7.02 7.90
C VAL A 25 6.72 6.77 6.77
N THR A 26 7.92 7.35 6.85
CA THR A 26 9.00 7.07 5.91
C THR A 26 9.40 5.60 5.91
N ARG A 27 9.58 5.00 7.09
CA ARG A 27 9.83 3.56 7.25
C ARG A 27 8.68 2.70 6.72
N PHE A 28 7.43 3.13 6.94
CA PHE A 28 6.27 2.46 6.35
C PHE A 28 6.32 2.44 4.82
N MET A 29 6.66 3.56 4.20
CA MET A 29 6.76 3.67 2.74
C MET A 29 7.87 2.79 2.17
N ALA A 30 9.06 2.76 2.80
CA ALA A 30 10.15 1.88 2.40
C ALA A 30 9.79 0.38 2.52
N ASP A 31 8.84 0.06 3.40
CA ASP A 31 8.28 -1.28 3.56
C ASP A 31 7.21 -1.64 2.52
N CYS A 32 6.68 -0.67 1.77
CA CYS A 32 5.70 -0.88 0.71
C CYS A 32 6.35 -1.27 -0.63
N TRP A 33 5.70 -2.14 -1.41
CA TRP A 33 6.16 -2.53 -2.74
C TRP A 33 4.99 -2.67 -3.72
N HIS A 34 5.30 -2.58 -5.02
CA HIS A 34 4.32 -2.77 -6.08
C HIS A 34 3.73 -4.19 -6.06
N GLY A 35 2.42 -4.30 -5.98
CA GLY A 35 1.67 -5.55 -5.87
C GLY A 35 1.30 -5.94 -4.43
N MET A 36 1.71 -5.17 -3.41
CA MET A 36 1.29 -5.38 -2.03
C MET A 36 -0.23 -5.23 -1.88
N SER A 37 -0.88 -6.13 -1.13
CA SER A 37 -2.33 -6.06 -0.87
C SER A 37 -2.68 -5.04 0.21
N ARG A 38 -3.92 -4.54 0.23
CA ARG A 38 -4.39 -3.59 1.25
C ARG A 38 -4.24 -4.11 2.69
N THR A 39 -4.55 -5.39 2.90
CA THR A 39 -4.42 -6.09 4.19
C THR A 39 -2.96 -6.22 4.60
N GLN A 40 -2.06 -6.50 3.66
CA GLN A 40 -0.61 -6.52 3.94
C GLN A 40 -0.11 -5.14 4.37
N MET A 41 -0.57 -4.06 3.70
CA MET A 41 -0.28 -2.69 4.11
C MET A 41 -0.78 -2.41 5.53
N MET A 42 -2.04 -2.75 5.85
CA MET A 42 -2.59 -2.56 7.20
C MET A 42 -1.81 -3.34 8.26
N ALA A 43 -1.44 -4.60 7.97
CA ALA A 43 -0.67 -5.42 8.89
C ALA A 43 0.73 -4.82 9.16
N ARG A 44 1.38 -4.26 8.15
CA ARG A 44 2.68 -3.57 8.29
C ARG A 44 2.56 -2.27 9.08
N ALA A 45 1.57 -1.45 8.79
CA ALA A 45 1.30 -0.24 9.55
C ALA A 45 1.11 -0.58 11.04
N LYS A 46 0.28 -1.58 11.34
CA LYS A 46 0.06 -2.05 12.71
C LYS A 46 1.34 -2.51 13.40
N ARG A 47 2.24 -3.22 12.69
CA ARG A 47 3.54 -3.65 13.25
C ARG A 47 4.45 -2.48 13.59
N GLN A 48 4.31 -1.36 12.88
CA GLN A 48 5.03 -0.13 13.16
C GLN A 48 4.28 0.78 14.16
N GLY A 49 3.20 0.33 14.77
CA GLY A 49 2.40 1.14 15.70
C GLY A 49 1.52 2.19 15.03
N LEU A 50 1.39 2.17 13.69
CA LEU A 50 0.58 3.09 12.92
C LEU A 50 -0.86 2.56 12.75
N ARG A 51 -1.83 3.44 12.98
CA ARG A 51 -3.21 3.21 12.59
C ARG A 51 -3.42 3.75 11.16
N LEU A 52 -3.55 2.82 10.23
CA LEU A 52 -3.78 3.11 8.81
C LEU A 52 -5.27 3.00 8.46
N SER A 53 -5.80 4.01 7.78
CA SER A 53 -7.14 3.97 7.19
C SER A 53 -7.08 4.35 5.71
N PHE A 54 -8.01 3.79 4.93
CA PHE A 54 -8.13 4.05 3.50
C PHE A 54 -9.50 4.63 3.19
N ARG A 55 -9.53 5.71 2.42
CA ARG A 55 -10.75 6.28 1.86
C ARG A 55 -10.59 6.36 0.35
N ALA A 56 -11.53 5.80 -0.41
CA ALA A 56 -11.54 5.97 -1.86
C ALA A 56 -11.85 7.43 -2.20
N THR A 57 -11.06 8.05 -3.07
CA THR A 57 -11.37 9.42 -3.55
C THR A 57 -12.48 9.41 -4.60
N ALA A 58 -12.62 8.31 -5.34
CA ALA A 58 -13.66 8.10 -6.33
C ALA A 58 -14.04 6.61 -6.44
N PRO A 59 -15.24 6.29 -6.97
CA PRO A 59 -15.59 4.91 -7.33
C PRO A 59 -14.59 4.31 -8.34
N CYS A 60 -14.11 3.09 -8.08
CA CYS A 60 -13.15 2.39 -8.94
C CYS A 60 -13.80 1.21 -9.67
N PRO A 61 -13.90 1.25 -11.02
CA PRO A 61 -14.23 0.09 -11.82
C PRO A 61 -13.19 -1.03 -11.64
N SER A 62 -13.58 -2.28 -11.90
CA SER A 62 -12.65 -3.41 -11.83
C SER A 62 -11.64 -3.37 -12.97
N GLY A 63 -10.35 -3.60 -12.68
CA GLY A 63 -9.27 -3.53 -13.66
C GLY A 63 -8.59 -2.16 -13.73
N GLU A 64 -9.21 -1.13 -13.15
CA GLU A 64 -8.66 0.22 -13.09
C GLU A 64 -7.86 0.47 -11.82
N THR A 65 -7.03 1.50 -11.87
CA THR A 65 -6.27 2.01 -10.73
C THR A 65 -7.00 3.20 -10.15
N ALA A 66 -7.48 3.08 -8.92
CA ALA A 66 -8.05 4.20 -8.19
C ALA A 66 -7.06 4.79 -7.20
N VAL A 67 -7.27 6.06 -6.93
CA VAL A 67 -6.58 6.77 -5.87
C VAL A 67 -7.35 6.58 -4.57
N PHE A 68 -6.63 6.23 -3.52
CA PHE A 68 -7.11 6.10 -2.17
C PHE A 68 -6.35 7.08 -1.30
N GLU A 69 -7.07 7.90 -0.55
CA GLU A 69 -6.49 8.62 0.58
C GLU A 69 -6.12 7.60 1.64
N MET A 70 -4.86 7.62 2.04
CA MET A 70 -4.34 6.91 3.19
C MET A 70 -4.11 7.89 4.31
N ARG A 71 -4.75 7.65 5.46
CA ARG A 71 -4.48 8.42 6.67
C ARG A 71 -3.73 7.55 7.66
N PHE A 72 -2.59 8.04 8.09
CA PHE A 72 -1.77 7.48 9.15
C PHE A 72 -1.99 8.26 10.43
N HIS A 73 -2.15 7.54 11.52
CA HIS A 73 -2.17 8.13 12.86
C HIS A 73 -1.24 7.31 13.75
N ASP A 74 -0.32 8.00 14.44
CA ASP A 74 0.53 7.42 15.48
C ASP A 74 -0.04 7.64 16.89
N GLY A 75 -1.19 8.31 16.99
CA GLY A 75 -1.87 8.68 18.25
C GLY A 75 -1.74 10.16 18.60
N ALA A 76 -0.76 10.88 18.06
CA ALA A 76 -0.53 12.30 18.30
C ALA A 76 -0.67 13.15 17.02
N VAL A 77 -0.19 12.64 15.89
CA VAL A 77 -0.16 13.35 14.61
C VAL A 77 -0.84 12.51 13.52
N GLY A 78 -1.62 13.19 12.67
CA GLY A 78 -2.20 12.60 11.47
C GLY A 78 -1.40 12.98 10.23
N CYS A 79 -1.06 12.01 9.37
CA CYS A 79 -0.45 12.25 8.07
C CYS A 79 -1.37 11.71 6.96
N LEU A 80 -1.55 12.49 5.89
CA LEU A 80 -2.36 12.10 4.73
C LEU A 80 -1.46 11.83 3.53
N MET A 81 -1.75 10.74 2.83
CA MET A 81 -1.05 10.30 1.62
C MET A 81 -2.04 9.79 0.57
N LEU A 82 -1.56 9.62 -0.66
CA LEU A 82 -2.34 9.05 -1.75
C LEU A 82 -1.72 7.70 -2.18
N ALA A 83 -2.50 6.62 -2.10
CA ALA A 83 -2.13 5.35 -2.72
C ALA A 83 -2.91 5.12 -3.99
N ARG A 84 -2.19 4.69 -5.02
CA ARG A 84 -2.76 4.16 -6.26
C ARG A 84 -2.95 2.66 -6.06
N LEU A 85 -4.20 2.20 -5.98
CA LEU A 85 -4.53 0.79 -5.84
C LEU A 85 -5.27 0.30 -7.09
N ARG A 86 -4.81 -0.81 -7.66
CA ARG A 86 -5.47 -1.48 -8.78
C ARG A 86 -6.47 -2.50 -8.28
N ARG A 87 -7.73 -2.40 -8.72
CA ARG A 87 -8.77 -3.38 -8.39
C ARG A 87 -8.62 -4.63 -9.24
N VAL A 88 -8.21 -5.74 -8.65
CA VAL A 88 -8.17 -7.04 -9.32
C VAL A 88 -9.56 -7.66 -9.22
N GLY A 89 -10.32 -7.58 -10.32
CA GLY A 89 -11.69 -8.09 -10.36
C GLY A 89 -11.77 -9.57 -9.96
N GLY A 90 -12.81 -9.93 -9.21
CA GLY A 90 -13.14 -11.32 -8.89
C GLY A 90 -13.54 -12.06 -10.16
N ARG A 91 -12.58 -12.61 -10.90
CA ARG A 91 -12.85 -13.43 -12.09
C ARG A 91 -13.44 -14.77 -11.66
N ARG A 92 -14.78 -14.85 -11.55
CA ARG A 92 -15.47 -16.11 -11.83
C ARG A 92 -15.41 -16.35 -13.34
N GLY A 93 -14.61 -17.36 -13.72
CA GLY A 93 -14.81 -18.14 -14.94
C GLY A 93 -14.23 -17.57 -16.24
N LYS A 94 -12.97 -17.91 -16.54
CA LYS A 94 -12.61 -18.83 -17.65
C LYS A 94 -11.12 -18.71 -17.98
N ARG A 95 -10.52 -19.90 -18.07
CA ARG A 95 -9.27 -20.28 -18.75
C ARG A 95 -7.96 -19.85 -18.07
N GLY A 96 -7.48 -20.80 -17.27
CA GLY A 96 -6.12 -21.30 -17.47
C GLY A 96 -5.00 -20.38 -17.01
N GLN A 97 -4.87 -20.21 -15.70
CA GLN A 97 -3.55 -20.24 -15.11
C GLN A 97 -3.67 -20.68 -13.66
N THR A 98 -3.28 -21.93 -13.45
CA THR A 98 -2.83 -22.51 -12.21
C THR A 98 -1.66 -21.68 -11.66
N ARG A 99 -1.94 -20.49 -11.14
CA ARG A 99 -1.05 -19.85 -10.18
C ARG A 99 -1.91 -19.53 -8.99
N ARG A 100 -1.75 -20.39 -7.97
CA ARG A 100 -1.97 -20.09 -6.56
C ARG A 100 -1.91 -18.58 -6.36
N THR A 101 -2.88 -18.03 -5.65
CA THR A 101 -2.83 -16.71 -5.02
C THR A 101 -1.39 -16.42 -4.60
N ASP A 102 -0.63 -15.81 -5.51
CA ASP A 102 0.76 -15.50 -5.30
C ASP A 102 0.65 -14.26 -4.45
N VAL A 103 0.55 -14.51 -3.14
CA VAL A 103 0.68 -13.49 -2.13
C VAL A 103 2.00 -12.84 -2.49
N SER A 104 1.93 -11.67 -3.14
CA SER A 104 3.08 -10.91 -3.59
C SER A 104 4.06 -10.91 -2.44
N ARG A 105 5.12 -11.72 -2.57
CA ARG A 105 6.14 -11.80 -1.55
C ARG A 105 6.92 -10.50 -1.64
N PRO A 106 7.29 -9.90 -0.49
CA PRO A 106 8.27 -8.81 -0.54
C PRO A 106 9.46 -9.27 -1.38
N PRO A 107 10.00 -8.41 -2.26
CA PRO A 107 11.25 -8.73 -2.92
C PRO A 107 12.30 -9.10 -1.86
N PRO A 108 13.18 -10.08 -2.12
CA PRO A 108 14.28 -10.38 -1.21
C PRO A 108 15.08 -9.09 -0.95
N ARG A 109 15.08 -8.59 0.28
CA ARG A 109 15.94 -7.49 0.68
C ARG A 109 17.37 -8.03 0.78
N ASP A 110 18.29 -7.49 -0.02
CA ASP A 110 19.70 -7.80 0.12
C ASP A 110 20.21 -7.23 1.46
N PRO A 111 20.82 -8.04 2.34
CA PRO A 111 21.40 -7.55 3.61
C PRO A 111 22.51 -6.51 3.42
N ARG A 112 23.02 -6.29 2.20
CA ARG A 112 23.97 -5.20 1.88
C ARG A 112 23.30 -3.84 1.67
N GLN A 113 21.98 -3.78 1.49
CA GLN A 113 21.24 -2.53 1.29
C GLN A 113 20.81 -1.84 2.59
N THR A 114 21.22 -2.34 3.75
CA THR A 114 20.82 -1.83 5.07
C THR A 114 21.36 -0.43 5.42
N SER A 115 22.05 0.27 4.50
CA SER A 115 22.75 1.54 4.79
C SER A 115 22.41 2.72 3.89
N LEU A 116 21.32 2.70 3.12
CA LEU A 116 20.90 3.87 2.33
C LEU A 116 19.43 4.21 2.60
N PHE A 117 19.27 5.18 3.52
CA PHE A 117 18.09 5.99 3.85
C PHE A 117 17.03 5.39 4.79
#